data_AF-A0A432TEK6-F1
#
_entry.id   AF-A0A432TEK6-F1
#
_cell.length_a   1.000
_cell.length_b   1.000
_cell.length_c   1.000
_cell.angle_alpha   90.00
_cell.angle_beta   90.00
_cell.angle_gamma   90.00
#
_symmetry.space_group_name_H-M   'P 1'
#
loop_
_entity.id
_entity.type
_entity.pdbx_description
1 polymer ?
#
loop_
_entity_poly.entity_id
_entity_poly.type
_entity_poly.pdbx_seq_one_letter_code
_entity_poly.pdbx_strand_id
1 'polypeptide(L)'
;FQNLNQLQDIPESLRGDVIEKVFNKAEFINLPKVEQDKYHKNLKVYRDLFNSFETADKEGHKRGKIEGKIEGEKLKSIEIAKASLAQNISIETIALITGLSKEEIEKL
;
A
#
# COMPACT_ATOMS: atom_id res chain seq x y z
N PHE A 1 -6.99 14.36 32.20
CA PHE A 1 -7.31 15.58 31.40
C PHE A 1 -7.27 16.90 32.18
N GLN A 2 -7.33 16.94 33.51
CA GLN A 2 -7.45 18.21 34.28
C GLN A 2 -6.15 19.00 34.48
N ASN A 3 -4.98 18.48 34.10
CA ASN A 3 -3.68 19.14 34.32
C ASN A 3 -2.90 19.50 33.04
N LEU A 4 -3.45 19.21 31.84
CA LEU A 4 -2.81 19.52 30.54
C LEU A 4 -2.81 21.03 30.22
N ASN A 5 -3.52 21.82 31.02
CA ASN A 5 -3.83 23.22 30.73
C ASN A 5 -2.77 24.17 31.32
N GLN A 6 -1.88 23.67 32.18
CA GLN A 6 -0.96 24.51 32.98
C GLN A 6 0.44 24.68 32.35
N LEU A 7 0.71 24.01 31.22
CA LEU A 7 1.96 24.11 30.45
C LEU A 7 1.74 24.72 29.06
N GLN A 8 0.64 25.46 28.87
CA GLN A 8 0.10 25.71 27.54
C GLN A 8 0.95 26.55 26.59
N ASP A 9 2.05 27.18 27.03
CA ASP A 9 2.89 27.93 26.10
C ASP A 9 4.39 27.80 26.40
N ILE A 10 5.10 27.16 25.49
CA ILE A 10 6.55 27.33 25.36
C ILE A 10 6.77 28.81 24.97
N PRO A 11 7.53 29.59 25.76
CA PRO A 11 7.85 30.97 25.43
C PRO A 11 8.38 31.04 24.00
N GLU A 12 7.93 32.01 23.21
CA GLU A 12 8.23 32.08 21.78
C GLU A 12 9.74 32.17 21.48
N SER A 13 10.52 32.72 22.42
CA SER A 13 11.98 32.77 22.41
C SER A 13 12.68 31.42 22.62
N LEU A 14 11.96 30.40 23.08
CA LEU A 14 12.44 29.04 23.35
C LEU A 14 11.83 27.99 22.42
N ARG A 15 10.97 28.40 21.46
CA ARG A 15 10.41 27.48 20.47
C ARG A 15 11.50 27.06 19.49
N GLY A 16 11.75 25.76 19.45
CA GLY A 16 12.68 25.12 18.55
C GLY A 16 12.61 23.60 18.72
N ASP A 17 12.85 22.86 17.62
CA ASP A 17 12.64 21.40 17.54
C ASP A 17 13.21 20.59 18.71
N VAL A 18 14.34 21.04 19.27
CA VAL A 18 15.00 20.37 20.40
C VAL A 18 14.27 20.64 21.72
N ILE A 19 13.87 21.89 21.97
CA ILE A 19 13.17 22.30 23.19
C ILE A 19 11.76 21.68 23.22
N GLU A 20 11.05 21.68 22.10
CA GLU A 20 9.73 21.06 21.99
C GLU A 20 9.78 19.55 22.25
N LYS A 21 10.78 18.84 21.72
CA LYS A 21 10.97 17.40 22.01
C LYS A 21 11.25 17.13 23.49
N VAL A 22 12.00 18.01 24.16
CA VAL A 22 12.29 17.91 25.59
C VAL A 22 11.04 18.16 26.43
N PHE A 23 10.27 19.20 26.11
CA PHE A 23 9.01 19.52 26.80
C PHE A 23 7.98 18.40 26.65
N ASN A 24 7.76 17.90 25.42
CA ASN A 24 6.84 16.77 25.19
C ASN A 24 7.24 15.52 25.98
N LYS A 25 8.54 15.25 26.13
CA LYS A 25 9.03 14.11 26.91
C LYS A 25 8.86 14.34 28.42
N ALA A 26 9.10 15.55 28.90
CA ALA A 26 8.89 15.92 30.30
C ALA A 26 7.41 15.86 30.68
N GLU A 27 6.52 16.34 29.81
CA GLU A 27 5.07 16.23 29.98
C GLU A 27 4.62 14.78 30.10
N PHE A 28 5.10 13.91 29.21
CA PHE A 28 4.81 12.48 29.28
C PHE A 28 5.29 11.83 30.59
N ILE A 29 6.52 12.15 31.04
CA ILE A 29 7.08 11.62 32.30
C ILE A 29 6.26 12.10 33.50
N ASN A 30 5.73 13.31 33.45
CA ASN A 30 4.94 13.90 34.53
C ASN A 30 3.50 13.35 34.60
N LEU A 31 3.04 12.59 33.59
CA LEU A 31 1.74 11.93 33.65
C LEU A 31 1.74 10.81 34.71
N PRO A 32 0.61 10.55 35.40
CA PRO A 32 0.44 9.35 36.22
C PRO A 32 0.69 8.08 35.40
N LYS A 33 1.26 7.04 36.03
CA LYS A 33 1.60 5.78 35.36
C LYS A 33 0.45 5.17 34.54
N VAL A 34 -0.77 5.24 35.06
CA VAL A 34 -1.98 4.76 34.36
C VAL A 34 -2.26 5.53 33.07
N GLU A 35 -2.03 6.85 33.05
CA GLU A 35 -2.19 7.67 31.86
C GLU A 35 -1.06 7.42 30.84
N GLN A 36 0.17 7.18 31.31
CA GLN A 36 1.30 6.78 30.44
C GLN A 36 1.02 5.44 29.74
N ASP A 37 0.52 4.45 30.48
CA ASP A 37 0.20 3.13 29.93
C ASP A 37 -0.96 3.21 28.92
N LYS A 38 -1.97 4.05 29.20
CA LYS A 38 -3.06 4.34 28.26
C LYS A 38 -2.55 5.00 26.98
N TYR A 39 -1.65 5.98 27.10
CA TYR A 39 -1.02 6.64 25.96
C TYR A 39 -0.26 5.64 25.08
N HIS A 40 0.59 4.79 25.66
CA HIS A 40 1.31 3.76 24.92
C HIS A 40 0.40 2.72 24.28
N LYS A 41 -0.67 2.31 24.98
CA LYS A 41 -1.65 1.38 24.42
C LYS A 41 -2.34 1.97 23.19
N ASN A 42 -2.75 3.24 23.25
CA ASN A 42 -3.38 3.92 22.12
C ASN A 42 -2.40 4.08 20.95
N LEU A 43 -1.15 4.45 21.24
CA LEU A 43 -0.11 4.58 20.22
C LEU A 43 0.19 3.23 19.54
N LYS A 44 0.17 2.14 20.31
CA LYS A 44 0.31 0.78 19.78
C LYS A 44 -0.85 0.45 18.83
N VAL A 45 -2.09 0.69 19.25
CA VAL A 45 -3.28 0.45 18.41
C VAL A 45 -3.21 1.26 17.12
N TYR A 46 -2.85 2.55 17.20
CA TYR A 46 -2.69 3.40 16.02
C TYR A 46 -1.64 2.85 15.05
N ARG A 47 -0.46 2.45 15.56
CA ARG A 47 0.62 1.88 14.74
C ARG A 47 0.22 0.56 14.10
N ASP A 48 -0.42 -0.33 14.86
CA ASP A 48 -0.88 -1.63 14.38
C ASP A 48 -1.90 -1.43 13.23
N LEU A 49 -2.82 -0.48 13.37
CA LEU A 49 -3.77 -0.10 12.33
C LEU A 49 -3.07 0.49 11.09
N PHE A 50 -2.20 1.48 11.28
CA PHE A 50 -1.48 2.13 10.18
C PHE A 50 -0.66 1.12 9.38
N ASN A 51 0.11 0.27 10.07
CA ASN A 51 0.89 -0.79 9.44
C ASN A 51 0.02 -1.78 8.66
N SER A 52 -1.16 -2.11 9.19
CA SER A 52 -2.12 -3.00 8.50
C SER A 52 -2.63 -2.37 7.21
N PHE A 53 -2.99 -1.09 7.23
CA PHE A 53 -3.44 -0.36 6.04
C PHE A 53 -2.32 -0.21 5.00
N GLU A 54 -1.13 0.22 5.39
CA GLU A 54 0.03 0.36 4.49
C GLU A 54 0.39 -0.99 3.83
N THR A 55 0.34 -2.07 4.60
CA THR A 55 0.61 -3.41 4.08
C THR A 55 -0.46 -3.82 3.07
N ALA A 56 -1.74 -3.62 3.39
CA ALA A 56 -2.85 -3.96 2.50
C ALA A 56 -2.80 -3.15 1.19
N ASP A 57 -2.51 -1.85 1.27
CA ASP A 57 -2.39 -0.98 0.09
C ASP A 57 -1.22 -1.41 -0.81
N LYS A 58 -0.04 -1.63 -0.22
CA LYS A 58 1.15 -2.09 -0.94
C LYS A 58 0.93 -3.45 -1.61
N GLU A 59 0.32 -4.40 -0.90
CA GLU A 59 0.00 -5.70 -1.46
C GLU A 59 -1.07 -5.62 -2.55
N GLY A 60 -2.10 -4.79 -2.35
CA GLY A 60 -3.14 -4.55 -3.35
C GLY A 60 -2.56 -3.99 -4.64
N HIS A 61 -1.73 -2.96 -4.56
CA HIS A 61 -1.01 -2.42 -5.72
C HIS A 61 -0.11 -3.44 -6.40
N LYS A 62 0.62 -4.26 -5.63
CA LYS A 62 1.47 -5.31 -6.18
C LYS A 62 0.65 -6.37 -6.92
N ARG A 63 -0.45 -6.85 -6.33
CA ARG A 63 -1.36 -7.83 -6.95
C ARG A 63 -1.97 -7.26 -8.22
N GLY A 64 -2.56 -6.07 -8.17
CA GLY A 64 -3.18 -5.43 -9.33
C GLY A 64 -2.20 -5.21 -10.48
N LYS A 65 -0.93 -4.88 -10.19
CA LYS A 65 0.11 -4.77 -11.23
C LYS A 65 0.45 -6.12 -11.87
N ILE A 66 0.49 -7.19 -11.09
CA ILE A 66 0.77 -8.54 -11.60
C ILE A 66 -0.42 -9.04 -12.43
N GLU A 67 -1.63 -8.96 -11.88
CA GLU A 67 -2.87 -9.36 -12.55
C GLU A 67 -3.05 -8.58 -13.86
N GLY A 68 -2.94 -7.26 -13.82
CA GLY A 68 -3.05 -6.42 -15.03
C GLY A 68 -2.00 -6.71 -16.09
N LYS A 69 -0.78 -7.12 -15.69
CA LYS A 69 0.26 -7.55 -16.64
C LYS A 69 -0.12 -8.87 -17.31
N ILE A 70 -0.57 -9.86 -16.53
CA ILE A 70 -0.98 -11.18 -17.04
C ILE A 70 -2.18 -11.04 -17.97
N GLU A 71 -3.20 -10.28 -17.55
CA GLU A 71 -4.38 -10.01 -18.37
C GLU A 71 -4.02 -9.27 -19.65
N GLY A 72 -3.16 -8.25 -19.56
CA GLY A 72 -2.67 -7.51 -20.73
C GLY A 72 -1.88 -8.39 -21.72
N GLU A 73 -0.99 -9.26 -21.22
CA GLU A 73 -0.27 -10.23 -22.05
C GLU A 73 -1.23 -11.19 -22.75
N LYS A 74 -2.23 -11.71 -22.04
CA LYS A 74 -3.26 -12.60 -22.61
C LYS A 74 -4.10 -11.90 -23.67
N LEU A 75 -4.58 -10.68 -23.41
CA LEU A 75 -5.36 -9.90 -24.37
C LEU A 75 -4.55 -9.62 -25.63
N LYS A 76 -3.27 -9.24 -25.48
CA LYS A 76 -2.36 -9.03 -26.60
C LYS A 76 -2.16 -10.31 -27.42
N SER A 77 -1.96 -11.47 -26.78
CA SER A 77 -1.87 -12.75 -27.49
C SER A 77 -3.13 -13.06 -28.29
N ILE A 78 -4.32 -12.77 -27.74
CA ILE A 78 -5.60 -12.92 -28.44
C ILE A 78 -5.70 -11.98 -29.64
N GLU A 79 -5.31 -10.71 -29.50
CA GLU A 79 -5.30 -9.75 -30.61
C GLU A 79 -4.36 -10.19 -31.74
N ILE A 80 -3.15 -10.64 -31.39
CA ILE A 80 -2.19 -11.18 -32.37
C ILE A 80 -2.76 -12.41 -33.07
N ALA A 81 -3.40 -13.32 -32.33
CA ALA A 81 -4.03 -14.50 -32.92
C ALA A 81 -5.13 -14.13 -33.93
N LYS A 82 -6.03 -13.19 -33.57
CA LYS A 82 -7.08 -12.69 -34.48
C LYS A 82 -6.50 -12.05 -35.74
N ALA A 83 -5.49 -11.19 -35.59
CA ALA A 83 -4.82 -10.54 -36.71
C ALA A 83 -4.09 -11.54 -37.63
N SER A 84 -3.59 -12.63 -37.05
CA SER A 84 -2.90 -13.70 -37.78
C SER A 84 -3.89 -14.61 -38.53
N LEU A 85 -5.03 -14.94 -37.92
CA LEU A 85 -6.12 -15.66 -38.56
C LEU A 85 -6.67 -14.88 -39.77
N ALA A 86 -6.83 -13.57 -39.65
CA ALA A 86 -7.25 -12.70 -40.76
C ALA A 86 -6.26 -12.72 -41.95
N GLN A 87 -4.99 -13.05 -41.70
CA GLN A 87 -3.95 -13.20 -42.72
C GLN A 87 -3.80 -14.65 -43.22
N ASN A 88 -4.71 -15.57 -42.84
CA ASN A 88 -4.67 -16.98 -43.18
C ASN A 88 -3.37 -17.69 -42.72
N ILE A 89 -2.75 -17.22 -41.63
CA ILE A 89 -1.63 -17.91 -41.00
C ILE A 89 -2.15 -19.22 -40.38
N SER A 90 -1.35 -20.29 -40.44
CA SER A 90 -1.77 -21.58 -39.88
C SER A 90 -1.95 -21.52 -38.37
N ILE A 91 -2.95 -22.24 -37.86
CA ILE A 91 -3.26 -22.33 -36.42
C ILE A 91 -2.03 -22.81 -35.63
N GLU A 92 -1.21 -23.68 -36.21
CA GLU A 92 0.01 -24.19 -35.58
C GLU A 92 1.07 -23.10 -35.38
N THR A 93 1.26 -22.25 -36.39
CA THR A 93 2.18 -21.11 -36.27
C THR A 93 1.63 -20.06 -35.30
N ILE A 94 0.32 -19.84 -35.27
CA ILE A 94 -0.31 -18.90 -34.33
C ILE A 94 -0.16 -19.39 -32.89
N ALA A 95 -0.36 -20.68 -32.64
CA ALA A 95 -0.16 -21.30 -31.32
C ALA A 95 1.28 -21.12 -30.84
N LEU A 96 2.26 -21.31 -31.74
CA LEU A 96 3.67 -21.12 -31.42
C LEU A 96 4.02 -19.67 -31.08
N ILE A 97 3.45 -18.69 -31.83
CA ILE A 97 3.76 -17.26 -31.64
C ILE A 97 3.08 -16.69 -30.39
N THR A 98 1.83 -17.08 -30.14
CA THR A 98 0.98 -16.45 -29.11
C THR A 98 0.98 -17.19 -27.79
N GLY A 99 1.44 -18.46 -27.78
CA GLY A 99 1.38 -19.35 -26.62
C GLY A 99 -0.02 -19.86 -26.29
N LEU A 100 -1.02 -19.54 -27.13
CA LEU A 100 -2.39 -20.04 -26.99
C LEU A 100 -2.48 -21.49 -27.45
N SER A 101 -3.40 -22.24 -26.84
CA SER A 101 -3.74 -23.58 -27.32
C SER A 101 -4.49 -23.51 -28.65
N LYS A 102 -4.41 -24.59 -29.45
CA LYS A 102 -5.17 -24.69 -30.71
C LYS A 102 -6.68 -24.51 -30.48
N GLU A 103 -7.20 -25.09 -29.39
CA GLU A 103 -8.61 -24.96 -29.01
C GLU A 103 -9.02 -23.51 -28.68
N GLU A 104 -8.13 -22.75 -28.03
CA GLU A 104 -8.40 -21.33 -27.77
C GLU A 104 -8.43 -20.55 -29.08
N ILE A 105 -7.49 -20.80 -30.00
CA ILE A 105 -7.42 -20.13 -31.30
C ILE A 105 -8.64 -20.47 -32.18
N GLU A 106 -9.10 -21.72 -32.18
CA GLU A 106 -10.29 -22.15 -32.92
C GLU A 106 -11.59 -21.51 -32.40
N LYS A 107 -11.61 -21.02 -31.16
CA LYS A 107 -12.74 -20.33 -30.54
C LYS A 107 -12.70 -18.80 -30.70
N LEU A 108 -11.62 -18.23 -31.26
CA LEU A 108 -11.45 -16.77 -31.45
C LEU A 108 -12.17 -16.23 -32.68
#